data_AF-A0AAN6H4X1-F1
#
_entry.id   AF-A0AAN6H4X1-F1
#
_cell.length_a   1.000
_cell.length_b   1.000
_cell.length_c   1.000
_cell.angle_alpha   90.00
_cell.angle_beta   90.00
_cell.angle_gamma   90.00
#
_symmetry.space_group_name_H-M   'P 1'
#
loop_
_entity.id
_entity.type
_entity.pdbx_description
1 polymer ?
#
loop_
_entity_poly.entity_id
_entity_poly.type
_entity_poly.pdbx_seq_one_letter_code
_entity_poly.pdbx_strand_id
1 'polypeptide(L)'
;MPSELDAEDDYLSMAFGDPAATAKETSLQRTTRLKREAAERGRVLSKKELALQAKAAREAALATELDSSNKGAKMMAKMGFKGGALGKTENARTQPIEILMKDDKGGIGMDSEKKRKIRETAAEMEGQQKRKKVDEDEYRQRTRDEREERKAEGQMWSAMKTLENFDTDGANGDEPEDSNAKIGSQQNNAMSPPLASINILWRTLAKHRLDRERERRMRYDLDQSLTQRADYEDPDADDDDKAALGTDIEELDEEDAELVEFEELKPAVRLEKILMELRQKYHYCFWCKFRYPDESMEDCPGLTEDEHG
;
A
#
# COMPACT_ATOMS: atom_id res chain seq x y z
N MET A 1 -10.73 11.42 -81.90
CA MET A 1 -10.02 12.57 -81.33
C MET A 1 -11.05 13.42 -80.61
N PRO A 2 -11.20 13.26 -79.28
CA PRO A 2 -12.27 13.90 -78.53
C PRO A 2 -11.93 15.35 -78.17
N SER A 3 -13.01 16.11 -78.02
CA SER A 3 -13.20 17.55 -77.92
C SER A 3 -12.74 18.19 -76.60
N GLU A 4 -12.29 19.44 -76.73
CA GLU A 4 -12.22 20.47 -75.69
C GLU A 4 -13.59 20.69 -75.04
N LEU A 5 -13.71 20.46 -73.73
CA LEU A 5 -14.72 21.07 -72.85
C LEU A 5 -14.14 21.23 -71.43
N ASP A 6 -14.31 22.45 -70.91
CA ASP A 6 -14.21 22.92 -69.53
C ASP A 6 -12.86 22.96 -68.81
N ALA A 7 -12.15 24.05 -69.10
CA ALA A 7 -11.28 24.75 -68.16
C ALA A 7 -12.08 25.87 -67.47
N GLU A 8 -13.00 25.51 -66.57
CA GLU A 8 -13.47 26.42 -65.52
C GLU A 8 -13.05 25.81 -64.18
N ASP A 9 -12.04 26.44 -63.60
CA ASP A 9 -11.54 26.15 -62.28
C ASP A 9 -12.68 26.07 -61.27
N ASP A 10 -12.71 24.93 -60.57
CA ASP A 10 -13.44 24.67 -59.34
C ASP A 10 -12.96 25.64 -58.24
N TYR A 11 -13.40 26.90 -58.36
CA TYR A 11 -13.04 28.05 -57.52
C TYR A 11 -13.56 27.93 -56.08
N LEU A 12 -14.10 26.78 -55.68
CA LEU A 12 -14.56 26.51 -54.32
C LEU A 12 -14.12 25.15 -53.74
N SER A 13 -13.29 24.35 -54.41
CA SER A 13 -12.83 23.05 -53.88
C SER A 13 -11.36 22.99 -53.47
N MET A 14 -10.81 24.09 -52.92
CA MET A 14 -9.63 23.96 -52.05
C MET A 14 -10.07 23.45 -50.67
N ALA A 15 -10.54 22.20 -50.62
CA ALA A 15 -10.67 21.48 -49.37
C ALA A 15 -9.26 21.14 -48.90
N PHE A 16 -8.69 22.02 -48.06
CA PHE A 16 -7.59 21.63 -47.21
C PHE A 16 -8.04 20.38 -46.46
N GLY A 17 -7.45 19.24 -46.79
CA GLY A 17 -7.65 18.01 -46.05
C GLY A 17 -7.09 18.22 -44.65
N ASP A 18 -7.92 18.76 -43.75
CA ASP A 18 -7.65 18.74 -42.32
C ASP A 18 -7.38 17.28 -41.97
N PRO A 19 -6.16 16.92 -41.52
CA PRO A 19 -5.90 15.55 -41.10
C PRO A 19 -6.85 15.28 -39.95
N ALA A 20 -7.87 14.44 -40.22
CA ALA A 20 -8.94 13.98 -39.35
C ALA A 20 -8.91 14.71 -38.00
N ALA A 21 -9.66 15.81 -37.87
CA ALA A 21 -9.71 16.63 -36.67
C ALA A 21 -9.86 15.72 -35.44
N THR A 22 -8.74 15.46 -34.76
CA THR A 22 -8.74 14.73 -33.49
C THR A 22 -9.69 15.52 -32.62
N ALA A 23 -10.80 14.88 -32.19
CA ALA A 23 -11.85 15.54 -31.43
C ALA A 23 -11.20 16.47 -30.40
N LYS A 24 -11.49 17.78 -30.49
CA LYS A 24 -10.85 18.79 -29.65
C LYS A 24 -11.03 18.36 -28.20
N GLU A 25 -9.95 17.88 -27.58
CA GLU A 25 -9.99 17.35 -26.23
C GLU A 25 -10.65 18.38 -25.32
N THR A 26 -11.60 17.93 -24.51
CA THR A 26 -12.18 18.79 -23.48
C THR A 26 -11.08 19.26 -22.54
N SER A 27 -11.24 20.42 -21.91
CA SER A 27 -10.23 20.97 -20.99
C SER A 27 -9.85 19.98 -19.87
N LEU A 28 -10.81 19.18 -19.40
CA LEU A 28 -10.60 18.13 -18.40
C LEU A 28 -9.81 16.92 -18.94
N GLN A 29 -10.01 16.54 -20.20
CA GLN A 29 -9.20 15.50 -20.85
C GLN A 29 -7.77 15.98 -21.10
N ARG A 30 -7.59 17.25 -21.47
CA ARG A 30 -6.26 17.83 -21.66
C ARG A 30 -5.48 17.91 -20.34
N THR A 31 -6.12 18.30 -19.24
CA THR A 31 -5.46 18.37 -17.92
C THR A 31 -5.08 16.99 -17.39
N THR A 32 -5.94 15.99 -17.55
CA THR A 32 -5.64 14.61 -17.15
C THR A 32 -4.49 14.02 -17.97
N ARG A 33 -4.44 14.27 -19.28
CA ARG A 33 -3.31 13.88 -20.14
C ARG A 33 -2.01 14.53 -19.71
N LEU A 34 -2.00 15.85 -19.54
CA LEU A 34 -0.81 16.59 -19.09
C LEU A 34 -0.34 16.15 -17.70
N LYS A 35 -1.27 15.86 -16.78
CA LYS A 35 -0.96 15.35 -15.44
C LYS A 35 -0.34 13.96 -15.50
N ARG A 36 -0.84 13.08 -16.37
CA ARG A 36 -0.28 11.75 -16.60
C ARG A 36 1.11 11.82 -17.25
N GLU A 37 1.28 12.62 -18.30
CA GLU A 37 2.57 12.84 -18.95
C GLU A 37 3.59 13.46 -17.98
N ALA A 38 3.17 14.39 -17.12
CA ALA A 38 4.02 14.97 -16.09
C ALA A 38 4.42 13.94 -15.04
N ALA A 39 3.50 13.06 -14.62
CA ALA A 39 3.81 11.95 -13.72
C ALA A 39 4.77 10.93 -14.37
N GLU A 40 4.61 10.64 -15.65
CA GLU A 40 5.49 9.76 -16.42
C GLU A 40 6.89 10.37 -16.63
N ARG A 41 6.99 11.69 -16.89
CA ARG A 41 8.28 12.41 -16.95
C ARG A 41 8.94 12.60 -15.58
N GLY A 42 8.14 12.78 -14.53
CA GLY A 42 8.61 12.94 -13.15
C GLY A 42 9.01 11.62 -12.49
N ARG A 43 8.67 10.47 -13.10
CA ARG A 43 9.10 9.17 -12.62
C ARG A 43 10.59 8.97 -12.93
N VAL A 44 11.43 9.20 -11.92
CA VAL A 44 12.81 8.71 -11.91
C VAL A 44 12.80 7.19 -11.91
N LEU A 45 13.50 6.59 -12.88
CA LEU A 45 13.65 5.14 -12.92
C LEU A 45 14.41 4.68 -11.67
N SER A 46 13.94 3.59 -11.07
CA SER A 46 14.62 3.02 -9.92
C SER A 46 16.02 2.54 -10.31
N LYS A 47 16.94 2.49 -9.33
CA LYS A 47 18.31 1.98 -9.53
C LYS A 47 18.34 0.58 -10.18
N LYS A 48 17.33 -0.26 -9.88
CA LYS A 48 17.18 -1.60 -10.46
C LYS A 48 16.78 -1.53 -11.94
N GLU A 49 15.82 -0.68 -12.31
CA GLU A 49 15.38 -0.49 -13.69
C GLU A 49 16.50 0.06 -14.57
N LEU A 50 17.27 1.04 -14.07
CA LEU A 50 18.41 1.61 -14.79
C LEU A 50 19.51 0.56 -15.04
N ALA A 51 19.79 -0.28 -14.04
CA ALA A 51 20.75 -1.37 -14.20
C ALA A 51 20.31 -2.40 -15.25
N LEU A 52 19.01 -2.71 -15.34
CA LEU A 52 18.46 -3.60 -16.37
C LEU A 52 18.58 -2.99 -17.77
N GLN A 53 18.26 -1.70 -17.93
CA GLN A 53 18.43 -1.01 -19.20
C GLN A 53 19.90 -0.96 -19.64
N ALA A 54 20.82 -0.71 -18.71
CA ALA A 54 22.26 -0.74 -19.00
C ALA A 54 22.74 -2.14 -19.41
N LYS A 55 22.25 -3.21 -18.77
CA LYS A 55 22.54 -4.59 -19.17
C LYS A 55 22.01 -4.88 -20.58
N ALA A 56 20.75 -4.52 -20.88
CA ALA A 56 20.16 -4.70 -22.20
C ALA A 56 20.90 -3.92 -23.30
N ALA A 57 21.32 -2.68 -23.02
CA ALA A 57 22.11 -1.88 -23.95
C ALA A 57 23.48 -2.51 -24.21
N ARG A 58 24.13 -3.07 -23.18
CA ARG A 58 25.40 -3.80 -23.32
C ARG A 58 25.22 -5.07 -24.15
N GLU A 59 24.18 -5.85 -23.91
CA GLU A 59 23.87 -7.06 -24.67
C GLU A 59 23.56 -6.74 -26.13
N ALA A 60 22.77 -5.69 -26.40
CA ALA A 60 22.51 -5.22 -27.76
C ALA A 60 23.81 -4.77 -28.45
N ALA A 61 24.68 -4.03 -27.77
CA ALA A 61 25.97 -3.60 -28.31
C ALA A 61 26.93 -4.77 -28.57
N LEU A 62 26.89 -5.81 -27.75
CA LEU A 62 27.67 -7.05 -27.95
C LEU A 62 27.11 -7.88 -29.12
N ALA A 63 25.79 -7.85 -29.34
CA ALA A 63 25.13 -8.53 -30.44
C ALA A 63 25.32 -7.81 -31.79
N THR A 64 25.47 -6.47 -31.79
CA THR A 64 25.74 -5.72 -33.02
C THR A 64 27.18 -5.90 -33.47
N GLU A 65 27.36 -6.42 -34.68
CA GLU A 65 28.67 -6.53 -35.32
C GLU A 65 29.30 -5.14 -35.55
N LEU A 66 30.63 -5.07 -35.45
CA LEU A 66 31.35 -3.81 -35.70
C LEU A 66 31.23 -3.42 -37.17
N ASP A 67 30.75 -2.20 -37.43
CA ASP A 67 30.68 -1.66 -38.78
C ASP A 67 32.08 -1.51 -39.42
N SER A 68 32.14 -1.75 -40.73
CA SER A 68 33.30 -1.60 -41.60
C SER A 68 33.93 -0.20 -41.57
N SER A 69 33.20 0.81 -41.12
CA SER A 69 33.72 2.17 -40.93
C SER A 69 34.68 2.29 -39.74
N ASN A 70 34.60 1.38 -38.76
CA ASN A 70 35.46 1.40 -37.58
C ASN A 70 36.94 1.23 -37.98
N LYS A 71 37.83 2.02 -37.35
CA LYS A 71 39.28 1.99 -37.58
C LYS A 71 39.86 0.58 -37.42
N GLY A 72 39.31 -0.21 -36.50
CA GLY A 72 39.71 -1.62 -36.29
C GLY A 72 39.41 -2.50 -37.51
N ALA A 73 38.20 -2.41 -38.07
CA ALA A 73 37.82 -3.15 -39.27
C ALA A 73 38.68 -2.74 -40.48
N LYS A 74 38.96 -1.43 -40.64
CA LYS A 74 39.85 -0.91 -41.69
C LYS A 74 41.29 -1.40 -41.56
N MET A 75 41.81 -1.52 -40.33
CA MET A 75 43.15 -2.06 -40.09
C MET A 75 43.21 -3.56 -40.40
N MET A 76 42.20 -4.35 -39.97
CA MET A 76 42.13 -5.78 -40.26
C MET A 76 42.00 -6.06 -41.77
N ALA A 77 41.18 -5.29 -42.48
CA ALA A 77 41.06 -5.39 -43.93
C ALA A 77 42.40 -5.12 -44.64
N LYS A 78 43.18 -4.14 -44.17
CA LYS A 78 44.53 -3.85 -44.68
C LYS A 78 45.54 -4.97 -44.39
N MET A 79 45.32 -5.74 -43.31
CA MET A 79 46.11 -6.93 -42.97
C MET A 79 45.62 -8.20 -43.71
N GLY A 80 44.69 -8.08 -44.65
CA GLY A 80 44.23 -9.17 -45.50
C GLY A 80 43.00 -9.94 -44.98
N PHE A 81 42.33 -9.44 -43.94
CA PHE A 81 41.07 -10.02 -43.46
C PHE A 81 39.93 -9.72 -44.43
N LYS A 82 39.36 -10.76 -45.06
CA LYS A 82 38.27 -10.64 -46.05
C LYS A 82 36.91 -11.10 -45.51
N GLY A 83 36.79 -11.24 -44.18
CA GLY A 83 35.63 -11.84 -43.51
C GLY A 83 35.83 -13.35 -43.27
N GLY A 84 35.22 -13.87 -42.20
CA GLY A 84 35.36 -15.27 -41.78
C GLY A 84 36.25 -15.47 -40.55
N ALA A 85 36.70 -16.69 -40.32
CA ALA A 85 37.54 -17.02 -39.18
C ALA A 85 39.02 -16.66 -39.43
N LEU A 86 39.72 -16.20 -38.40
CA LEU A 86 41.13 -15.83 -38.49
C LEU A 86 42.03 -17.06 -38.31
N GLY A 87 43.03 -17.25 -39.18
CA GLY A 87 44.04 -18.31 -39.08
C GLY A 87 44.11 -19.24 -40.29
N LYS A 88 45.05 -20.19 -40.28
CA LYS A 88 45.30 -21.14 -41.39
C LYS A 88 44.30 -22.32 -41.42
N THR A 89 43.61 -22.58 -40.31
CA THR A 89 42.69 -23.70 -40.14
C THR A 89 41.25 -23.30 -40.47
N GLU A 90 40.56 -24.13 -41.24
CA GLU A 90 39.19 -23.87 -41.71
C GLU A 90 38.13 -23.93 -40.59
N ASN A 91 38.43 -24.53 -39.43
CA ASN A 91 37.51 -24.70 -38.29
C ASN A 91 37.71 -23.67 -37.16
N ALA A 92 38.17 -22.46 -37.46
CA ALA A 92 38.34 -21.43 -36.44
C ALA A 92 37.01 -20.73 -36.10
N ARG A 93 36.85 -20.26 -34.86
CA ARG A 93 35.63 -19.59 -34.40
C ARG A 93 35.52 -18.20 -35.03
N THR A 94 34.33 -17.87 -35.52
CA THR A 94 33.99 -16.54 -36.07
C THR A 94 33.46 -15.59 -35.01
N GLN A 95 32.87 -16.11 -33.93
CA GLN A 95 32.35 -15.32 -32.82
C GLN A 95 33.29 -15.36 -31.61
N PRO A 96 33.43 -14.24 -30.87
CA PRO A 96 34.15 -14.21 -29.61
C PRO A 96 33.60 -15.23 -28.60
N ILE A 97 34.47 -15.70 -27.69
CA ILE A 97 34.05 -16.61 -26.62
C ILE A 97 33.20 -15.83 -25.61
N GLU A 98 31.98 -16.31 -25.36
CA GLU A 98 31.10 -15.73 -24.34
C GLU A 98 31.67 -15.94 -22.93
N ILE A 99 31.74 -14.86 -22.17
CA ILE A 99 32.16 -14.88 -20.76
C ILE A 99 30.90 -14.84 -19.90
N LEU A 100 30.59 -15.98 -19.27
CA LEU A 100 29.51 -16.07 -18.28
C LEU A 100 30.01 -15.52 -16.94
N MET A 101 29.70 -14.25 -16.66
CA MET A 101 29.99 -13.66 -15.34
C MET A 101 29.00 -14.22 -14.32
N LYS A 102 29.53 -14.96 -13.34
CA LYS A 102 28.75 -15.45 -12.22
C LYS A 102 28.58 -14.32 -11.20
N ASP A 103 27.40 -13.72 -11.19
CA ASP A 103 27.03 -12.65 -10.26
C ASP A 103 26.70 -13.17 -8.84
N ASP A 104 26.64 -14.50 -8.68
CA ASP A 104 26.26 -15.16 -7.43
C ASP A 104 27.47 -15.57 -6.57
N LYS A 105 27.37 -15.35 -5.25
CA LYS A 105 28.34 -15.86 -4.24
C LYS A 105 28.20 -17.37 -3.96
N GLY A 106 27.32 -18.08 -4.68
CA GLY A 106 27.07 -19.50 -4.47
C GLY A 106 28.17 -20.38 -5.09
N GLY A 107 28.38 -21.58 -4.55
CA GLY A 107 29.31 -22.55 -5.13
C GLY A 107 28.98 -22.92 -6.59
N ILE A 108 29.99 -23.26 -7.38
CA ILE A 108 29.81 -23.77 -8.75
C ILE A 108 29.08 -25.12 -8.66
N GLY A 109 27.84 -25.18 -9.16
CA GLY A 109 27.00 -26.40 -9.13
C GLY A 109 25.65 -26.25 -8.42
N MET A 110 25.51 -25.33 -7.44
CA MET A 110 24.24 -25.12 -6.71
C MET A 110 23.13 -24.50 -7.55
N ASP A 111 23.49 -23.78 -8.61
CA ASP A 111 22.54 -23.07 -9.49
C ASP A 111 21.61 -24.06 -10.22
N SER A 112 22.10 -25.27 -10.50
CA SER A 112 21.31 -26.34 -11.13
C SER A 112 20.26 -26.93 -10.19
N GLU A 113 20.62 -27.18 -8.93
CA GLU A 113 19.71 -27.73 -7.92
C GLU A 113 18.69 -26.69 -7.47
N LYS A 114 19.10 -25.43 -7.30
CA LYS A 114 18.20 -24.33 -6.95
C LYS A 114 17.18 -24.09 -8.06
N LYS A 115 17.59 -24.14 -9.33
CA LYS A 115 16.69 -24.02 -10.48
C LYS A 115 15.70 -25.20 -10.58
N ARG A 116 16.11 -26.41 -10.18
CA ARG A 116 15.22 -27.59 -10.09
C ARG A 116 14.18 -27.40 -8.98
N LYS A 117 14.60 -27.03 -7.77
CA LYS A 117 13.71 -26.80 -6.62
C LYS A 117 12.68 -25.70 -6.89
N ILE A 118 13.11 -24.58 -7.48
CA ILE A 118 12.19 -23.47 -7.83
C ILE A 118 11.12 -23.92 -8.83
N ARG A 119 11.48 -24.75 -9.81
CA ARG A 119 10.53 -25.28 -10.79
C ARG A 119 9.53 -26.25 -10.15
N GLU A 120 9.98 -27.09 -9.24
CA GLU A 120 9.16 -28.05 -8.51
C GLU A 120 8.16 -27.33 -7.60
N THR A 121 8.62 -26.35 -6.80
CA THR A 121 7.73 -25.53 -5.95
C THR A 121 6.75 -24.70 -6.78
N ALA A 122 7.17 -24.17 -7.94
CA ALA A 122 6.28 -23.43 -8.82
C ALA A 122 5.18 -24.34 -9.42
N ALA A 123 5.54 -25.58 -9.78
CA ALA A 123 4.58 -26.56 -10.30
C ALA A 123 3.60 -27.04 -9.21
N GLU A 124 4.05 -27.20 -7.97
CA GLU A 124 3.20 -27.52 -6.83
C GLU A 124 2.21 -26.40 -6.53
N MET A 125 2.68 -25.15 -6.51
CA MET A 125 1.84 -23.96 -6.30
C MET A 125 0.82 -23.78 -7.44
N GLU A 126 1.24 -23.96 -8.69
CA GLU A 126 0.36 -23.90 -9.86
C GLU A 126 -0.67 -25.04 -9.85
N GLY A 127 -0.29 -26.24 -9.39
CA GLY A 127 -1.20 -27.38 -9.20
C GLY A 127 -2.24 -27.14 -8.11
N GLN A 128 -1.87 -26.49 -7.00
CA GLN A 128 -2.81 -26.11 -5.94
C GLN A 128 -3.76 -25.00 -6.39
N GLN A 129 -3.27 -24.00 -7.12
CA GLN A 129 -4.08 -22.91 -7.67
C GLN A 129 -5.08 -23.39 -8.73
N LYS A 130 -4.69 -24.34 -9.59
CA LYS A 130 -5.60 -24.92 -10.60
C LYS A 130 -6.63 -25.89 -10.00
N ARG A 131 -6.34 -26.49 -8.84
CA ARG A 131 -7.29 -27.34 -8.10
C ARG A 131 -8.26 -26.53 -7.25
N LYS A 132 -7.87 -25.35 -6.76
CA LYS A 132 -8.79 -24.37 -6.17
C LYS A 132 -9.49 -23.59 -7.28
N LYS A 133 -10.42 -24.26 -7.98
CA LYS A 133 -11.51 -23.53 -8.63
C LYS A 133 -12.34 -23.00 -7.46
N VAL A 134 -12.22 -21.71 -7.15
CA VAL A 134 -13.03 -21.07 -6.09
C VAL A 134 -14.48 -21.38 -6.43
N ASP A 135 -15.10 -22.26 -5.65
CA ASP A 135 -16.49 -22.62 -5.86
C ASP A 135 -17.33 -21.36 -5.61
N GLU A 136 -18.40 -21.18 -6.40
CA GLU A 136 -19.27 -20.00 -6.29
C GLU A 136 -19.79 -19.80 -4.85
N ASP A 137 -19.97 -20.90 -4.12
CA ASP A 137 -20.37 -20.93 -2.72
C ASP A 137 -19.28 -20.40 -1.77
N GLU A 138 -17.98 -20.65 -2.03
CA GLU A 138 -16.87 -20.12 -1.22
C GLU A 138 -16.78 -18.59 -1.37
N TYR A 139 -16.97 -18.07 -2.59
CA TYR A 139 -17.01 -16.62 -2.81
C TYR A 139 -18.20 -15.96 -2.09
N ARG A 140 -19.38 -16.60 -2.12
CA ARG A 140 -20.58 -16.11 -1.42
C ARG A 140 -20.40 -16.13 0.09
N GLN A 141 -19.81 -17.19 0.66
CA GLN A 141 -19.51 -17.30 2.09
C GLN A 141 -18.50 -16.23 2.51
N ARG A 142 -17.36 -16.12 1.82
CA ARG A 142 -16.35 -15.10 2.12
C ARG A 142 -16.92 -13.68 2.11
N THR A 143 -17.79 -13.36 1.15
CA THR A 143 -18.41 -12.03 1.06
C THR A 143 -19.42 -11.79 2.20
N ARG A 144 -20.11 -12.84 2.68
CA ARG A 144 -21.00 -12.75 3.84
C ARG A 144 -20.19 -12.54 5.11
N ASP A 145 -19.17 -13.37 5.33
CA ASP A 145 -18.30 -13.30 6.50
C ASP A 145 -17.61 -11.91 6.60
N GLU A 146 -17.05 -11.39 5.50
CA GLU A 146 -16.42 -10.06 5.47
C GLU A 146 -17.43 -8.92 5.76
N ARG A 147 -18.71 -9.10 5.41
CA ARG A 147 -19.77 -8.13 5.74
C ARG A 147 -20.17 -8.22 7.20
N GLU A 148 -20.32 -9.43 7.72
CA GLU A 148 -20.64 -9.69 9.11
C GLU A 148 -19.52 -9.19 10.03
N GLU A 149 -18.25 -9.46 9.70
CA GLU A 149 -17.08 -8.97 10.44
C GLU A 149 -17.00 -7.44 10.41
N ARG A 150 -17.14 -6.79 9.25
CA ARG A 150 -17.13 -5.32 9.17
C ARG A 150 -18.28 -4.67 9.96
N LYS A 151 -19.44 -5.31 9.97
CA LYS A 151 -20.60 -4.86 10.75
C LYS A 151 -20.32 -5.01 12.25
N ALA A 152 -19.81 -6.17 12.66
CA ALA A 152 -19.41 -6.45 14.04
C ALA A 152 -18.31 -5.51 14.52
N GLU A 153 -17.32 -5.17 13.69
CA GLU A 153 -16.28 -4.17 14.00
C GLU A 153 -16.88 -2.78 14.23
N GLY A 154 -17.78 -2.33 13.36
CA GLY A 154 -18.46 -1.04 13.52
C GLY A 154 -19.28 -0.97 14.80
N GLN A 155 -20.02 -2.05 15.12
CA GLN A 155 -20.78 -2.17 16.35
C GLN A 155 -19.88 -2.26 17.58
N MET A 156 -18.77 -3.01 17.51
CA MET A 156 -17.75 -3.13 18.55
C MET A 156 -17.18 -1.76 18.91
N TRP A 157 -16.75 -0.97 17.91
CA TRP A 157 -16.26 0.39 18.15
C TRP A 157 -17.30 1.30 18.79
N SER A 158 -18.57 1.18 18.39
CA SER A 158 -19.67 1.92 19.02
C SER A 158 -19.90 1.47 20.47
N ALA A 159 -19.86 0.16 20.74
CA ALA A 159 -20.07 -0.41 22.06
C ALA A 159 -18.92 -0.05 23.03
N MET A 160 -17.67 -0.08 22.56
CA MET A 160 -16.49 0.40 23.30
C MET A 160 -16.67 1.85 23.73
N LYS A 161 -17.13 2.71 22.82
CA LYS A 161 -17.39 4.13 23.12
C LYS A 161 -18.52 4.31 24.14
N THR A 162 -19.58 3.52 24.07
CA THR A 162 -20.65 3.58 25.08
C THR A 162 -20.16 3.13 26.45
N LEU A 163 -19.32 2.08 26.51
CA LEU A 163 -18.74 1.60 27.75
C LEU A 163 -17.80 2.64 28.36
N GLU A 164 -16.93 3.25 27.55
CA GLU A 164 -16.08 4.36 27.99
C GLU A 164 -16.92 5.48 28.61
N ASN A 165 -17.99 5.93 27.92
CA ASN A 165 -18.86 6.97 28.46
C ASN A 165 -19.45 6.58 29.83
N PHE A 166 -19.93 5.34 29.99
CA PHE A 166 -20.47 4.89 31.27
C PHE A 166 -19.39 4.76 32.37
N ASP A 167 -18.17 4.34 32.02
CA ASP A 167 -17.03 4.29 32.95
C ASP A 167 -16.58 5.71 33.36
N THR A 168 -16.59 6.69 32.44
CA THR A 168 -16.21 8.09 32.72
C THR A 168 -17.32 8.89 33.41
N ASP A 169 -18.56 8.71 32.99
CA ASP A 169 -19.72 9.40 33.56
C ASP A 169 -20.07 8.81 34.93
N GLY A 170 -19.88 7.49 35.13
CA GLY A 170 -19.97 6.86 36.43
C GLY A 170 -18.88 7.29 37.42
N ALA A 171 -17.71 7.71 36.92
CA ALA A 171 -16.64 8.29 37.74
C ALA A 171 -16.90 9.75 38.14
N ASN A 172 -17.68 10.48 37.35
CA ASN A 172 -18.14 11.85 37.62
C ASN A 172 -19.59 11.81 38.12
N GLY A 173 -19.82 11.28 39.32
CA GLY A 173 -21.17 11.05 39.85
C GLY A 173 -22.10 12.28 39.80
N ASP A 174 -23.32 12.02 39.32
CA ASP A 174 -24.60 12.70 39.59
C ASP A 174 -24.61 14.25 39.67
N GLU A 175 -24.69 14.92 38.50
CA GLU A 175 -25.46 16.16 38.33
C GLU A 175 -26.17 16.08 36.96
N PRO A 176 -27.51 16.21 36.88
CA PRO A 176 -28.21 16.22 35.61
C PRO A 176 -28.10 17.62 34.99
N GLU A 177 -27.01 17.91 34.27
CA GLU A 177 -26.90 19.13 33.50
C GLU A 177 -27.60 19.02 32.14
N ASP A 178 -28.46 20.02 31.90
CA ASP A 178 -29.36 20.20 30.78
C ASP A 178 -28.83 19.76 29.41
N SER A 179 -29.69 19.01 28.72
CA SER A 179 -29.56 18.53 27.35
C SER A 179 -29.55 19.67 26.33
N ASN A 180 -28.46 20.45 26.21
CA ASN A 180 -28.07 21.14 24.97
C ASN A 180 -26.68 21.79 25.00
N ALA A 181 -25.66 21.13 25.57
CA ALA A 181 -24.29 21.63 25.47
C ALA A 181 -23.60 21.04 24.23
N LYS A 182 -23.26 21.93 23.29
CA LYS A 182 -22.41 21.68 22.13
C LYS A 182 -21.27 20.72 22.46
N ILE A 183 -21.10 19.72 21.60
CA ILE A 183 -19.89 18.88 21.45
C ILE A 183 -18.72 19.80 21.05
N GLY A 184 -18.23 20.57 22.01
CA GLY A 184 -17.00 21.32 21.93
C GLY A 184 -15.94 20.43 22.55
N SER A 185 -15.00 19.98 21.72
CA SER A 185 -13.79 19.28 22.17
C SER A 185 -12.99 20.22 23.07
N GLN A 186 -13.30 20.24 24.36
CA GLN A 186 -12.36 20.72 25.35
C GLN A 186 -11.29 19.64 25.46
N GLN A 187 -10.18 19.88 24.75
CA GLN A 187 -8.92 19.18 24.96
C GLN A 187 -8.43 19.60 26.34
N ASN A 188 -8.94 18.95 27.38
CA ASN A 188 -8.29 18.96 28.68
C ASN A 188 -7.00 18.17 28.50
N ASN A 189 -5.89 18.90 28.35
CA ASN A 189 -4.54 18.39 28.28
C ASN A 189 -4.08 17.94 29.68
N ALA A 190 -4.89 17.10 30.32
CA ALA A 190 -4.48 16.30 31.45
C ALA A 190 -3.86 15.04 30.86
N MET A 191 -2.62 14.74 31.24
CA MET A 191 -1.94 13.47 30.93
C MET A 191 -2.95 12.34 30.92
N SER A 192 -3.22 11.77 29.74
CA SER A 192 -4.14 10.63 29.64
C SER A 192 -3.66 9.57 30.61
N PRO A 193 -4.54 9.01 31.45
CA PRO A 193 -4.15 7.98 32.40
C PRO A 193 -3.42 6.84 31.68
N PRO A 194 -2.44 6.19 32.33
CA PRO A 194 -1.65 5.14 31.68
C PRO A 194 -2.59 4.05 31.16
N LEU A 195 -2.31 3.52 29.96
CA LEU A 195 -3.17 2.55 29.29
C LEU A 195 -3.52 1.34 30.17
N ALA A 196 -2.58 0.90 31.03
CA ALA A 196 -2.79 -0.20 31.96
C ALA A 196 -3.90 0.03 33.01
N SER A 197 -4.20 1.30 33.36
CA SER A 197 -5.25 1.62 34.34
C SER A 197 -6.67 1.58 33.76
N ILE A 198 -6.78 1.57 32.43
CA ILE A 198 -8.03 1.56 31.68
C ILE A 198 -8.56 0.12 31.59
N ASN A 199 -9.88 -0.06 31.58
CA ASN A 199 -10.52 -1.36 31.34
C ASN A 199 -10.12 -1.91 29.96
N ILE A 200 -9.65 -3.17 29.94
CA ILE A 200 -9.18 -3.89 28.74
C ILE A 200 -10.19 -3.79 27.58
N LEU A 201 -11.49 -3.78 27.89
CA LEU A 201 -12.59 -3.78 26.92
C LEU A 201 -12.64 -2.53 26.03
N TRP A 202 -12.17 -1.38 26.51
CA TRP A 202 -12.08 -0.14 25.72
C TRP A 202 -10.67 0.47 25.69
N ARG A 203 -9.67 -0.21 26.27
CA ARG A 203 -8.25 0.17 26.21
C ARG A 203 -7.76 0.34 24.76
N THR A 204 -8.25 -0.50 23.85
CA THR A 204 -7.95 -0.41 22.40
C THR A 204 -8.42 0.91 21.78
N LEU A 205 -9.54 1.47 22.25
CA LEU A 205 -10.05 2.77 21.80
C LEU A 205 -9.20 3.92 22.32
N ALA A 206 -8.72 3.84 23.56
CA ALA A 206 -7.76 4.80 24.11
C ALA A 206 -6.42 4.74 23.35
N LYS A 207 -5.88 3.54 23.13
CA LYS A 207 -4.66 3.31 22.33
C LYS A 207 -4.78 3.88 20.92
N HIS A 208 -5.85 3.55 20.20
CA HIS A 208 -6.07 4.07 18.84
C HIS A 208 -6.18 5.60 18.80
N ARG A 209 -6.67 6.27 19.87
CA ARG A 209 -6.65 7.74 19.94
C ARG A 209 -5.23 8.27 20.11
N LEU A 210 -4.44 7.67 20.99
CA LEU A 210 -3.03 8.00 21.19
C LEU A 210 -2.20 7.76 19.93
N ASP A 211 -2.37 6.62 19.27
CA ASP A 211 -1.68 6.31 18.01
C ASP A 211 -2.01 7.33 16.93
N ARG A 212 -3.28 7.73 16.80
CA ARG A 212 -3.71 8.73 15.83
C ARG A 212 -3.19 10.12 16.17
N GLU A 213 -2.99 10.42 17.45
CA GLU A 213 -2.37 11.65 17.91
C GLU A 213 -0.84 11.63 17.68
N ARG A 214 -0.16 10.53 18.00
CA ARG A 214 1.25 10.28 17.71
C ARG A 214 1.50 10.38 16.20
N GLU A 215 0.69 9.74 15.37
CA GLU A 215 0.79 9.82 13.91
C GLU A 215 0.56 11.25 13.41
N ARG A 216 -0.38 12.00 14.02
CA ARG A 216 -0.58 13.41 13.68
C ARG A 216 0.64 14.26 14.04
N ARG A 217 1.23 14.04 15.22
CA ARG A 217 2.46 14.70 15.67
C ARG A 217 3.62 14.35 14.75
N MET A 218 3.86 13.07 14.48
CA MET A 218 4.89 12.60 13.55
C MET A 218 4.75 13.19 12.14
N ARG A 219 3.51 13.28 11.61
CA ARG A 219 3.29 13.95 10.31
C ARG A 219 3.59 15.45 10.37
N TYR A 220 3.21 16.11 11.46
CA TYR A 220 3.49 17.52 11.67
C TYR A 220 4.99 17.78 11.80
N ASP A 221 5.71 16.96 12.56
CA ASP A 221 7.16 17.03 12.73
C ASP A 221 7.89 16.70 11.43
N LEU A 222 7.41 15.72 10.65
CA LEU A 222 7.90 15.44 9.30
C LEU A 222 7.68 16.64 8.36
N ASP A 223 6.50 17.25 8.38
CA ASP A 223 6.19 18.42 7.55
C ASP A 223 7.03 19.64 7.94
N GLN A 224 7.39 19.78 9.23
CA GLN A 224 8.32 20.81 9.69
C GLN A 224 9.78 20.50 9.35
N SER A 225 10.21 19.25 9.50
CA SER A 225 11.58 18.83 9.23
C SER A 225 11.93 18.84 7.73
N LEU A 226 10.93 18.90 6.82
CA LEU A 226 11.14 19.18 5.39
C LEU A 226 11.79 20.56 5.11
N THR A 227 11.86 21.46 6.10
CA THR A 227 12.64 22.70 6.01
C THR A 227 14.15 22.51 6.26
N GLN A 228 14.56 21.35 6.77
CA GLN A 228 15.93 20.94 7.03
C GLN A 228 16.30 19.76 6.10
N ARG A 229 17.55 19.72 5.61
CA ARG A 229 17.97 18.62 4.72
C ARG A 229 18.12 17.35 5.56
N ALA A 230 17.51 16.25 5.13
CA ALA A 230 17.61 14.93 5.77
C ALA A 230 19.05 14.43 5.98
N ASP A 231 20.01 15.00 5.25
CA ASP A 231 21.44 14.68 5.25
C ASP A 231 22.29 15.55 6.22
N TYR A 232 21.67 16.44 7.01
CA TYR A 232 22.37 17.30 7.97
C TYR A 232 22.38 16.64 9.36
N GLU A 233 23.35 15.77 9.62
CA GLU A 233 23.69 15.33 10.98
C GLU A 233 24.49 16.45 11.65
N ASP A 234 23.88 17.11 12.64
CA ASP A 234 24.59 18.06 13.49
C ASP A 234 25.37 17.29 14.57
N PRO A 235 26.71 17.24 14.51
CA PRO A 235 27.52 16.52 15.50
C PRO A 235 27.49 17.17 16.89
N ASP A 236 27.00 18.41 17.01
CA ASP A 236 26.84 19.12 18.27
C ASP A 236 25.41 19.01 18.84
N ALA A 237 24.49 18.30 18.17
CA ALA A 237 23.13 18.08 18.67
C ALA A 237 23.14 17.34 20.01
N ASP A 238 22.50 17.92 21.01
CA ASP A 238 22.31 17.28 22.31
C ASP A 238 21.21 16.21 22.24
N ASP A 239 21.03 15.47 23.33
CA ASP A 239 20.05 14.37 23.36
C ASP A 239 18.61 14.89 23.30
N ASP A 240 18.38 16.14 23.72
CA ASP A 240 17.09 16.82 23.61
C ASP A 240 16.80 17.22 22.15
N ASP A 241 17.80 17.69 21.41
CA ASP A 241 17.74 18.00 19.98
C ASP A 241 17.49 16.73 19.15
N LYS A 242 18.13 15.60 19.49
CA LYS A 242 17.91 14.30 18.81
C LYS A 242 16.51 13.73 19.08
N ALA A 243 16.03 13.86 20.31
CA ALA A 243 14.66 13.48 20.66
C ALA A 243 13.63 14.35 19.91
N ALA A 244 13.88 15.67 19.80
CA ALA A 244 13.04 16.59 19.06
C ALA A 244 13.08 16.37 17.54
N LEU A 245 14.21 15.92 16.99
CA LEU A 245 14.37 15.58 15.57
C LEU A 245 13.77 14.22 15.20
N GLY A 246 13.24 13.46 16.17
CA GLY A 246 12.60 12.16 15.95
C GLY A 246 13.56 11.08 15.46
N THR A 247 14.88 11.27 15.64
CA THR A 247 15.90 10.25 15.33
C THR A 247 15.92 9.15 16.39
N ASP A 248 15.55 9.49 17.63
CA ASP A 248 15.35 8.52 18.69
C ASP A 248 13.89 8.05 18.65
N ILE A 249 13.68 6.94 17.95
CA ILE A 249 12.45 6.16 18.12
C ILE A 249 12.57 5.54 19.52
N GLU A 250 12.04 6.21 20.53
CA GLU A 250 11.77 5.57 21.81
C GLU A 250 10.76 4.44 21.53
N GLU A 251 11.28 3.23 21.34
CA GLU A 251 10.53 1.97 21.45
C GLU A 251 10.10 1.80 22.92
N LEU A 252 9.19 2.65 23.35
CA LEU A 252 8.48 2.55 24.63
C LEU A 252 7.05 2.12 24.32
N ASP A 253 6.93 0.90 23.81
CA ASP A 253 5.67 0.18 23.83
C ASP A 253 5.99 -1.22 24.40
N GLU A 254 6.11 -1.30 25.73
CA GLU A 254 6.04 -2.57 26.44
C GLU A 254 4.66 -3.16 26.09
N GLU A 255 4.65 -4.10 25.14
CA GLU A 255 3.41 -4.64 24.57
C GLU A 255 2.57 -5.25 25.70
N ASP A 256 1.44 -4.60 25.98
CA ASP A 256 0.46 -5.05 26.96
C ASP A 256 -0.12 -6.39 26.51
N ALA A 257 0.40 -7.49 27.06
CA ALA A 257 0.07 -8.85 26.67
C ALA A 257 -1.44 -9.14 26.76
N GLU A 258 -2.15 -8.56 27.75
CA GLU A 258 -3.59 -8.74 27.91
C GLU A 258 -4.37 -8.06 26.77
N LEU A 259 -3.90 -6.90 26.32
CA LEU A 259 -4.50 -6.19 25.20
C LEU A 259 -4.25 -6.94 23.88
N VAL A 260 -3.06 -7.54 23.70
CA VAL A 260 -2.74 -8.36 22.52
C VAL A 260 -3.63 -9.61 22.46
N GLU A 261 -3.79 -10.33 23.57
CA GLU A 261 -4.70 -11.48 23.64
C GLU A 261 -6.16 -11.07 23.35
N PHE A 262 -6.58 -9.90 23.83
CA PHE A 262 -7.92 -9.37 23.52
C PHE A 262 -8.04 -8.98 22.03
N GLU A 263 -6.98 -8.41 21.44
CA GLU A 263 -6.90 -8.04 20.03
C GLU A 263 -6.76 -9.23 19.08
N GLU A 264 -6.45 -10.43 19.56
CA GLU A 264 -6.42 -11.65 18.75
C GLU A 264 -7.82 -12.28 18.61
N LEU A 265 -8.74 -12.00 19.54
CA LEU A 265 -10.12 -12.51 19.48
C LEU A 265 -10.88 -11.95 18.28
N LYS A 266 -11.84 -12.69 17.73
CA LYS A 266 -12.70 -12.19 16.65
C LYS A 266 -13.51 -10.95 17.09
N PRO A 267 -13.78 -9.98 16.21
CA PRO A 267 -14.56 -8.77 16.55
C PRO A 267 -15.93 -9.06 17.17
N ALA A 268 -16.61 -10.11 16.68
CA ALA A 268 -17.90 -10.55 17.23
C ALA A 268 -17.81 -10.98 18.70
N VAL A 269 -16.77 -11.73 19.07
CA VAL A 269 -16.55 -12.18 20.46
C VAL A 269 -16.18 -11.01 21.37
N ARG A 270 -15.41 -10.04 20.86
CA ARG A 270 -15.11 -8.82 21.61
C ARG A 270 -16.38 -8.00 21.87
N LEU A 271 -17.24 -7.86 20.87
CA LEU A 271 -18.54 -7.20 21.02
C LEU A 271 -19.38 -7.87 22.12
N GLU A 272 -19.53 -9.20 22.09
CA GLU A 272 -20.27 -9.95 23.12
C GLU A 272 -19.75 -9.66 24.54
N LYS A 273 -18.42 -9.69 24.75
CA LYS A 273 -17.81 -9.37 26.05
C LYS A 273 -18.17 -7.95 26.54
N ILE A 274 -18.09 -6.96 25.64
CA ILE A 274 -18.46 -5.58 25.97
C ILE A 274 -19.95 -5.47 26.33
N LEU A 275 -20.81 -6.14 25.56
CA LEU A 275 -22.26 -6.14 25.79
C LEU A 275 -22.64 -6.81 27.11
N MET A 276 -21.98 -7.91 27.47
CA MET A 276 -22.18 -8.59 28.77
C MET A 276 -21.85 -7.64 29.92
N GLU A 277 -20.75 -6.91 29.82
CA GLU A 277 -20.30 -5.97 30.85
C GLU A 277 -21.23 -4.76 30.97
N LEU A 278 -21.72 -4.22 29.85
CA LEU A 278 -22.75 -3.17 29.84
C LEU A 278 -24.04 -3.61 30.53
N ARG A 279 -24.44 -4.87 30.41
CA ARG A 279 -25.63 -5.42 31.08
C ARG A 279 -25.41 -5.68 32.56
N GLN A 280 -24.29 -6.28 32.92
CA GLN A 280 -24.00 -6.66 34.30
C GLN A 280 -23.73 -5.44 35.18
N LYS A 281 -22.93 -4.47 34.70
CA LYS A 281 -22.53 -3.31 35.50
C LYS A 281 -23.50 -2.14 35.40
N TYR A 282 -24.02 -1.88 34.19
CA TYR A 282 -24.81 -0.67 33.93
C TYR A 282 -26.29 -0.94 33.68
N HIS A 283 -26.69 -2.22 33.60
CA HIS A 283 -28.03 -2.63 33.19
C HIS A 283 -28.44 -1.92 31.89
N TYR A 284 -27.51 -1.79 30.94
CA TYR A 284 -27.74 -1.13 29.66
C TYR A 284 -27.79 -2.14 28.52
N CYS A 285 -28.83 -2.02 27.67
CA CYS A 285 -28.90 -2.78 26.42
C CYS A 285 -28.47 -1.89 25.25
N PHE A 286 -27.41 -2.30 24.55
CA PHE A 286 -26.89 -1.62 23.36
C PHE A 286 -27.89 -1.59 22.20
N TRP A 287 -28.68 -2.65 22.03
CA TRP A 287 -29.65 -2.78 20.93
C TRP A 287 -30.91 -1.96 21.19
N CYS A 288 -31.49 -2.06 22.39
CA CYS A 288 -32.62 -1.22 22.81
C CYS A 288 -32.22 0.24 23.04
N LYS A 289 -30.93 0.50 23.24
CA LYS A 289 -30.36 1.80 23.66
C LYS A 289 -31.00 2.35 24.94
N PHE A 290 -31.36 1.46 25.85
CA PHE A 290 -32.07 1.79 27.08
C PHE A 290 -31.32 1.25 28.30
N ARG A 291 -31.29 2.06 29.36
CA ARG A 291 -30.77 1.69 30.68
C ARG A 291 -31.94 1.25 31.55
N TYR A 292 -31.90 -0.01 31.97
CA TYR A 292 -32.93 -0.62 32.79
C TYR A 292 -32.64 -0.37 34.28
N PRO A 293 -33.68 -0.21 35.11
CA PRO A 293 -33.50 -0.05 36.55
C PRO A 293 -33.11 -1.35 37.25
N ASP A 294 -33.57 -2.49 36.73
CA ASP A 294 -33.46 -3.80 37.38
C ASP A 294 -32.42 -4.70 36.70
N GLU A 295 -31.74 -5.52 37.51
CA GLU A 295 -30.70 -6.47 37.09
C GLU A 295 -31.27 -7.60 36.21
N SER A 296 -32.55 -7.96 36.39
CA SER A 296 -33.22 -9.02 35.62
C SER A 296 -33.61 -8.60 34.20
N MET A 297 -33.58 -7.29 33.89
CA MET A 297 -33.76 -6.74 32.53
C MET A 297 -34.91 -7.40 31.74
N GLU A 298 -36.07 -7.59 32.39
CA GLU A 298 -37.13 -8.52 31.99
C GLU A 298 -37.76 -8.21 30.62
N ASP A 299 -37.69 -6.95 30.18
CA ASP A 299 -38.23 -6.50 28.89
C ASP A 299 -37.20 -6.52 27.74
N CYS A 300 -35.98 -7.03 27.97
CA CYS A 300 -34.96 -7.12 26.93
C CYS A 300 -34.95 -8.53 26.29
N PRO A 301 -35.14 -8.64 24.95
CA PRO A 301 -35.35 -9.93 24.29
C PRO A 301 -34.11 -10.85 24.23
N GLY A 302 -32.91 -10.35 24.50
CA GLY A 302 -31.70 -11.17 24.59
C GLY A 302 -30.44 -10.33 24.45
N LEU A 303 -29.28 -10.91 24.09
CA LEU A 303 -27.97 -10.23 24.00
C LEU A 303 -27.53 -9.95 22.55
N THR A 304 -28.11 -10.66 21.59
CA THR A 304 -27.73 -10.63 20.18
C THR A 304 -28.58 -9.65 19.39
N GLU A 305 -28.06 -9.19 18.24
CA GLU A 305 -28.79 -8.32 17.32
C GLU A 305 -30.06 -9.00 16.79
N ASP A 306 -29.95 -10.30 16.46
CA ASP A 306 -31.03 -11.09 15.85
C ASP A 306 -32.27 -11.20 16.75
N GLU A 307 -32.10 -11.09 18.07
CA GLU A 307 -33.19 -11.09 19.04
C GLU A 307 -33.97 -9.76 19.08
N HIS A 308 -33.41 -8.68 18.52
CA HIS A 308 -33.99 -7.32 18.58
C HIS A 308 -34.54 -6.81 17.24
N GLY A 309 -34.26 -7.50 16.12
CA GLY A 309 -34.92 -7.29 14.82
C GLY A 309 -34.11 -6.56 13.76
#